data_AF-A0A382F752-F1
#
_entry.id   AF-A0A382F752-F1
#
_cell.length_a   1.000
_cell.length_b   1.000
_cell.length_c   1.000
_cell.angle_alpha   90.00
_cell.angle_beta   90.00
_cell.angle_gamma   90.00
#
_symmetry.space_group_name_H-M   'P 1'
#
loop_
_entity.id
_entity.type
_entity.pdbx_description
1 polymer ?
#
loop_
_entity_poly.entity_id
_entity_poly.type
_entity_poly.pdbx_seq_one_letter_code
_entity_poly.pdbx_strand_id
1 'polypeptide(L)'
;MAQWETINPPNNEQIDRIISDENILYAGTILARVYQSTDHGESWTQIGEDIDEITYATDVLLKKDSYLFFSHNVGSSNYNFRCVFNGEEWGTWEPLPYQTSSFTQMKSNSDYLVTIISGGIAFSDDYGDTWTLMSQPPLEGYLNIPFVDDNYIYVNHGCNIYRTNSMGEDWEDVTGVLDDIGPPEPYGCTSVLAMEMVGDKLIASMYWYGGVGRLFYSENYGDAWEWIDTFPSQSGSGMGDNNVNALAIVSDYLFAGTATSQDGLFYTNDFENWTEYSGGLDTYSLSFASIISTNDFLFKTGGTVSVFRAPIPDEIELETTWYVSPDGSDATGNGTENDPFGTIQHAINVSANGDIVVALPGIYYEQINFDGKDITVGSQYHTTGDTVYIEETVIDGSSE
;
A
#
# COMPACT_ATOMS: atom_id res chain seq x y z
N MET A 1 20.93 10.02 -3.70
CA MET A 1 21.22 9.97 -2.24
C MET A 1 19.99 10.48 -1.52
N ALA A 2 19.48 9.74 -0.53
CA ALA A 2 18.31 10.15 0.23
C ALA A 2 18.52 11.53 0.89
N GLN A 3 17.45 12.34 0.87
CA GLN A 3 17.34 13.60 1.61
C GLN A 3 15.93 13.64 2.24
N TRP A 4 15.81 13.04 3.43
CA TRP A 4 14.55 13.07 4.16
C TRP A 4 14.30 14.44 4.79
N GLU A 5 13.11 14.97 4.59
CA GLU A 5 12.67 16.24 5.18
C GLU A 5 11.32 16.08 5.88
N THR A 6 11.08 16.88 6.92
CA THR A 6 9.80 16.87 7.63
C THR A 6 8.73 17.58 6.80
N ILE A 7 7.54 16.99 6.71
CA ILE A 7 6.37 17.67 6.13
C ILE A 7 5.62 18.47 7.20
N ASN A 8 4.82 19.45 6.76
CA ASN A 8 4.01 20.25 7.68
C ASN A 8 2.77 19.44 8.07
N PRO A 9 2.57 19.09 9.35
CA PRO A 9 1.33 18.45 9.76
C PRO A 9 0.12 19.40 9.67
N PRO A 10 -1.10 18.88 9.44
CA PRO A 10 -2.31 19.69 9.46
C PRO A 10 -2.49 20.36 10.82
N ASN A 11 -2.65 21.69 10.85
CA ASN A 11 -2.90 22.47 12.07
C ASN A 11 -1.89 22.23 13.23
N ASN A 12 -0.66 21.80 12.93
CA ASN A 12 0.34 21.35 13.92
C ASN A 12 -0.11 20.14 14.77
N GLU A 13 -1.05 19.33 14.28
CA GLU A 13 -1.50 18.10 14.92
C GLU A 13 -0.56 16.93 14.57
N GLN A 14 -0.29 16.04 15.53
CA GLN A 14 0.49 14.85 15.24
C GLN A 14 -0.30 13.90 14.33
N ILE A 15 0.30 13.53 13.21
CA ILE A 15 -0.21 12.49 12.31
C ILE A 15 0.08 11.13 12.96
N ASP A 16 -0.96 10.32 13.10
CA ASP A 16 -0.91 8.97 13.68
C ASP A 16 -0.98 7.87 12.61
N ARG A 17 -1.73 8.13 11.54
CA ARG A 17 -1.81 7.27 10.35
C ARG A 17 -1.66 8.12 9.11
N ILE A 18 -0.96 7.60 8.12
CA ILE A 18 -0.86 8.19 6.80
C ILE A 18 -0.97 7.08 5.77
N ILE A 19 -1.79 7.31 4.75
CA ILE A 19 -1.95 6.44 3.59
C ILE A 19 -1.89 7.29 2.33
N SER A 20 -1.59 6.66 1.20
CA SER A 20 -1.65 7.28 -0.11
C SER A 20 -2.65 6.57 -1.01
N ASP A 21 -3.18 7.31 -1.96
CA ASP A 21 -3.92 6.83 -3.12
C ASP A 21 -3.37 7.62 -4.31
N GLU A 22 -2.55 6.97 -5.13
CA GLU A 22 -1.71 7.63 -6.14
C GLU A 22 -0.90 8.80 -5.52
N ASN A 23 -1.15 10.04 -5.99
CA ASN A 23 -0.48 11.25 -5.53
C ASN A 23 -1.21 11.99 -4.40
N ILE A 24 -2.32 11.44 -3.90
CA ILE A 24 -3.09 12.04 -2.82
C ILE A 24 -2.73 11.37 -1.49
N LEU A 25 -2.44 12.19 -0.48
CA LEU A 25 -2.21 11.71 0.88
C LEU A 25 -3.47 11.87 1.72
N TYR A 26 -3.72 10.88 2.58
CA TYR A 26 -4.71 10.97 3.64
C TYR A 26 -4.02 10.76 4.98
N ALA A 27 -4.27 11.66 5.93
CA ALA A 27 -3.67 11.62 7.26
C ALA A 27 -4.74 11.61 8.35
N GLY A 28 -4.69 10.62 9.23
CA GLY A 28 -5.44 10.56 10.47
C GLY A 28 -4.59 11.06 11.63
N THR A 29 -5.10 11.99 12.43
CA THR A 29 -4.35 12.59 13.54
C THR A 29 -4.64 11.91 14.87
N ILE A 30 -3.84 12.25 15.89
CA ILE A 30 -4.07 11.83 17.28
C ILE A 30 -5.37 12.39 17.88
N LEU A 31 -6.05 13.29 17.18
CA LEU A 31 -7.31 13.91 17.58
C LEU A 31 -8.51 13.36 16.79
N ALA A 32 -8.36 12.18 16.18
CA ALA A 32 -9.42 11.53 15.40
C ALA A 32 -9.94 12.40 14.23
N ARG A 33 -9.09 13.31 13.72
CA ARG A 33 -9.37 14.11 12.52
C ARG A 33 -8.68 13.51 11.32
N VAL A 34 -9.31 13.62 10.17
CA VAL A 34 -8.79 13.11 8.90
C VAL A 34 -8.60 14.27 7.95
N TYR A 35 -7.46 14.30 7.26
CA TYR A 35 -7.08 15.34 6.33
C TYR A 35 -6.62 14.75 5.00
N GLN A 36 -6.79 15.52 3.93
CA GLN A 36 -6.29 15.25 2.59
C GLN A 36 -5.18 16.24 2.23
N SER A 37 -4.15 15.80 1.52
CA SER A 37 -3.19 16.66 0.83
C SER A 37 -3.06 16.22 -0.63
N THR A 38 -3.11 17.18 -1.54
CA THR A 38 -2.94 16.99 -2.99
C THR A 38 -1.64 17.63 -3.49
N ASP A 39 -0.75 18.00 -2.58
CA ASP A 39 0.51 18.71 -2.83
C ASP A 39 1.67 18.09 -2.03
N HIS A 40 1.63 16.76 -1.88
CA HIS A 40 2.68 15.97 -1.23
C HIS A 40 2.98 16.39 0.21
N GLY A 41 1.94 16.79 0.96
CA GLY A 41 2.01 17.13 2.38
C GLY A 41 2.42 18.57 2.69
N GLU A 42 2.39 19.47 1.71
CA GLU A 42 2.66 20.91 1.92
C GLU A 42 1.47 21.60 2.59
N SER A 43 0.26 21.29 2.13
CA SER A 43 -0.99 21.79 2.69
C SER A 43 -2.03 20.69 2.86
N TRP A 44 -2.96 20.92 3.78
CA TRP A 44 -3.94 19.92 4.19
C TRP A 44 -5.34 20.52 4.29
N THR A 45 -6.32 19.78 3.77
CA THR A 45 -7.75 20.10 3.89
C THR A 45 -8.43 19.02 4.73
N GLN A 46 -9.21 19.41 5.74
CA GLN A 46 -9.92 18.44 6.58
C GLN A 46 -11.02 17.73 5.77
N ILE A 47 -11.13 16.42 5.95
CA ILE A 47 -12.20 15.60 5.39
C ILE A 47 -13.30 15.44 6.44
N GLY A 48 -14.52 15.81 6.04
CA GLY A 48 -15.70 15.79 6.90
C GLY A 48 -15.59 16.74 8.10
N GLU A 49 -16.64 16.73 8.91
CA GLU A 49 -16.74 17.54 10.13
C GLU A 49 -16.03 16.86 11.32
N ASP A 50 -15.80 17.63 12.39
CA ASP A 50 -15.28 17.07 13.65
C ASP A 50 -16.26 16.02 14.23
N ILE A 51 -15.75 14.81 14.51
CA ILE A 51 -16.51 13.72 15.14
C ILE A 51 -16.40 13.89 16.68
N ASP A 52 -17.21 14.80 17.23
CA ASP A 52 -17.24 15.20 18.66
C ASP A 52 -15.87 15.64 19.25
N GLU A 53 -15.86 16.25 20.45
CA GLU A 53 -14.62 16.69 21.14
C GLU A 53 -13.83 15.49 21.73
N ILE A 54 -13.50 14.49 20.91
CA ILE A 54 -12.78 13.29 21.37
C ILE A 54 -11.30 13.42 21.06
N THR A 55 -10.49 13.39 22.12
CA THR A 55 -9.03 13.31 22.04
C THR A 55 -8.59 11.84 22.05
N TYR A 56 -8.57 11.17 20.89
CA TYR A 56 -7.77 9.94 20.73
C TYR A 56 -7.42 9.61 19.28
N ALA A 57 -6.42 8.74 19.11
CA ALA A 57 -5.77 8.40 17.85
C ALA A 57 -6.62 7.59 16.85
N THR A 58 -6.21 7.65 15.59
CA THR A 58 -6.84 6.96 14.47
C THR A 58 -6.36 5.50 14.42
N ASP A 59 -7.23 4.55 14.74
CA ASP A 59 -6.87 3.13 14.72
C ASP A 59 -6.78 2.60 13.28
N VAL A 60 -7.78 2.94 12.46
CA VAL A 60 -7.90 2.56 11.05
C VAL A 60 -8.06 3.80 10.18
N LEU A 61 -7.29 3.82 9.09
CA LEU A 61 -7.47 4.71 7.95
C LEU A 61 -7.26 3.87 6.69
N LEU A 62 -8.29 3.73 5.85
CA LEU A 62 -8.24 2.94 4.62
C LEU A 62 -9.01 3.67 3.52
N LYS A 63 -8.41 3.74 2.32
CA LYS A 63 -9.04 4.27 1.11
C LYS A 63 -9.35 3.10 0.17
N LYS A 64 -10.59 3.04 -0.33
CA LYS A 64 -11.03 2.10 -1.38
C LYS A 64 -12.01 2.79 -2.31
N ASP A 65 -11.72 2.82 -3.61
CA ASP A 65 -12.59 3.37 -4.65
C ASP A 65 -13.04 4.82 -4.38
N SER A 66 -14.30 5.11 -4.12
CA SER A 66 -14.75 6.46 -3.74
C SER A 66 -14.98 6.61 -2.23
N TYR A 67 -14.49 5.68 -1.41
CA TYR A 67 -14.76 5.59 0.01
C TYR A 67 -13.50 5.72 0.86
N LEU A 68 -13.58 6.52 1.92
CA LEU A 68 -12.58 6.59 2.97
C LEU A 68 -13.16 6.04 4.26
N PHE A 69 -12.46 5.10 4.88
CA PHE A 69 -12.83 4.46 6.12
C PHE A 69 -11.94 4.94 7.26
N PHE A 70 -12.57 5.19 8.39
CA PHE A 70 -11.93 5.75 9.58
C PHE A 70 -12.45 5.05 10.84
N SER A 71 -11.60 4.75 11.81
CA SER A 71 -12.05 4.23 13.11
C SER A 71 -11.24 4.79 14.27
N HIS A 72 -11.91 4.98 15.42
CA HIS A 72 -11.31 5.45 16.67
C HIS A 72 -11.83 4.70 17.89
N ASN A 73 -10.98 4.55 18.91
CA ASN A 73 -11.27 3.70 20.09
C ASN A 73 -12.08 4.34 21.23
N VAL A 74 -12.43 5.63 21.14
CA VAL A 74 -12.97 6.36 22.31
C VAL A 74 -14.29 7.03 21.97
N GLY A 75 -15.27 6.87 22.85
CA GLY A 75 -16.60 7.46 22.73
C GLY A 75 -17.67 6.57 23.38
N SER A 76 -18.80 7.14 23.78
CA SER A 76 -19.99 6.38 24.17
C SER A 76 -20.94 6.11 23.00
N SER A 77 -20.52 6.46 21.78
CA SER A 77 -21.30 6.43 20.55
C SER A 77 -20.58 5.59 19.49
N ASN A 78 -20.60 6.05 18.24
CA ASN A 78 -20.08 5.31 17.12
C ASN A 78 -18.54 5.38 17.05
N TYR A 79 -17.89 4.30 16.59
CA TYR A 79 -16.43 4.14 16.52
C TYR A 79 -15.90 4.07 15.09
N ASN A 80 -16.71 3.55 14.16
CA ASN A 80 -16.28 3.20 12.81
C ASN A 80 -17.10 4.03 11.82
N PHE A 81 -16.44 4.68 10.87
CA PHE A 81 -17.05 5.61 9.95
C PHE A 81 -16.59 5.36 8.53
N ARG A 82 -17.42 5.76 7.58
CA ARG A 82 -17.02 5.96 6.19
C ARG A 82 -17.40 7.35 5.71
N CYS A 83 -16.70 7.83 4.71
CA CYS A 83 -17.03 9.04 3.96
C CYS A 83 -16.97 8.71 2.46
N VAL A 84 -17.84 9.33 1.67
CA VAL A 84 -17.95 9.09 0.23
C VAL A 84 -17.50 10.33 -0.54
N PHE A 85 -16.65 10.15 -1.54
CA PHE A 85 -16.26 11.18 -2.50
C PHE A 85 -17.25 11.19 -3.66
N ASN A 86 -17.86 12.33 -3.95
CA ASN A 86 -18.89 12.45 -4.99
C ASN A 86 -18.33 12.79 -6.39
N GLY A 87 -17.00 12.85 -6.53
CA GLY A 87 -16.29 13.30 -7.74
C GLY A 87 -15.75 14.72 -7.65
N GLU A 88 -16.21 15.53 -6.70
CA GLU A 88 -15.76 16.91 -6.49
C GLU A 88 -15.27 17.14 -5.05
N GLU A 89 -16.00 16.63 -4.07
CA GLU A 89 -15.72 16.80 -2.65
C GLU A 89 -16.06 15.55 -1.82
N TRP A 90 -15.47 15.48 -0.63
CA TRP A 90 -15.82 14.49 0.38
C TRP A 90 -17.11 14.89 1.10
N GLY A 91 -18.01 13.91 1.30
CA GLY A 91 -19.24 14.09 2.05
C GLY A 91 -19.04 14.16 3.58
N THR A 92 -20.11 13.87 4.31
CA THR A 92 -20.08 13.79 5.78
C THR A 92 -19.71 12.39 6.27
N TRP A 93 -19.09 12.29 7.44
CA TRP A 93 -18.85 11.02 8.11
C TRP A 93 -20.15 10.30 8.45
N GLU A 94 -20.30 9.08 7.94
CA GLU A 94 -21.41 8.18 8.23
C GLU A 94 -20.93 7.04 9.13
N PRO A 95 -21.59 6.77 10.27
CA PRO A 95 -21.23 5.63 11.10
C PRO A 95 -21.58 4.33 10.39
N LEU A 96 -20.62 3.40 10.36
CA LEU A 96 -20.84 2.06 9.79
C LEU A 96 -21.85 1.27 10.64
N PRO A 97 -22.75 0.48 10.04
CA PRO A 97 -23.59 -0.46 10.77
C PRO A 97 -22.78 -1.49 11.58
N TYR A 98 -23.37 -2.06 12.63
CA TYR A 98 -22.80 -3.14 13.47
C TYR A 98 -21.59 -2.77 14.34
N GLN A 99 -21.77 -1.76 15.20
CA GLN A 99 -20.71 -1.25 16.08
C GLN A 99 -20.76 -1.84 17.49
N THR A 100 -20.05 -2.92 17.74
CA THR A 100 -19.79 -3.39 19.10
C THR A 100 -18.44 -2.92 19.66
N SER A 101 -17.53 -2.49 18.77
CA SER A 101 -16.18 -2.05 19.09
C SER A 101 -15.57 -1.27 17.93
N SER A 102 -14.52 -0.49 18.22
CA SER A 102 -13.64 0.09 17.20
C SER A 102 -12.96 -1.01 16.38
N PHE A 103 -12.82 -0.81 15.08
CA PHE A 103 -11.95 -1.61 14.24
C PHE A 103 -10.49 -1.22 14.52
N THR A 104 -9.64 -2.23 14.72
CA THR A 104 -8.20 -2.05 14.91
C THR A 104 -7.38 -2.26 13.65
N GLN A 105 -8.01 -2.85 12.62
CA GLN A 105 -7.42 -3.11 11.33
C GLN A 105 -8.52 -3.23 10.28
N MET A 106 -8.22 -2.79 9.07
CA MET A 106 -9.05 -3.02 7.90
C MET A 106 -8.12 -3.13 6.69
N LYS A 107 -8.40 -4.11 5.84
CA LYS A 107 -7.72 -4.33 4.56
C LYS A 107 -8.78 -4.47 3.48
N SER A 108 -8.36 -4.41 2.24
CA SER A 108 -9.25 -4.57 1.10
C SER A 108 -8.54 -5.22 -0.07
N ASN A 109 -9.34 -5.84 -0.92
CA ASN A 109 -8.95 -6.18 -2.29
C ASN A 109 -9.95 -5.53 -3.27
N SER A 110 -9.95 -5.97 -4.53
CA SER A 110 -10.86 -5.46 -5.57
C SER A 110 -12.33 -5.58 -5.16
N ASP A 111 -12.72 -6.71 -4.56
CA ASP A 111 -14.12 -7.04 -4.31
C ASP A 111 -14.58 -6.73 -2.87
N TYR A 112 -13.70 -6.84 -1.87
CA TYR A 112 -14.09 -6.93 -0.47
C TYR A 112 -13.28 -6.01 0.45
N LEU A 113 -13.95 -5.55 1.51
CA LEU A 113 -13.32 -5.10 2.75
C LEU A 113 -13.19 -6.28 3.69
N VAL A 114 -12.10 -6.36 4.45
CA VAL A 114 -11.86 -7.39 5.46
C VAL A 114 -11.44 -6.75 6.79
N THR A 115 -12.09 -7.14 7.88
CA THR A 115 -11.80 -6.63 9.23
C THR A 115 -12.06 -7.70 10.30
N ILE A 116 -11.85 -7.36 11.57
CA ILE A 116 -12.22 -8.18 12.73
C ILE A 116 -13.33 -7.49 13.51
N ILE A 117 -14.44 -8.19 13.67
CA ILE A 117 -15.60 -7.75 14.45
C ILE A 117 -15.84 -8.69 15.63
N SER A 118 -16.89 -8.43 16.41
CA SER A 118 -17.34 -9.40 17.42
C SER A 118 -17.74 -10.72 16.74
N GLY A 119 -17.00 -11.79 17.06
CA GLY A 119 -17.16 -13.10 16.44
C GLY A 119 -15.97 -13.53 15.57
N GLY A 120 -15.08 -12.60 15.23
CA GLY A 120 -13.84 -12.88 14.51
C GLY A 120 -13.74 -12.14 13.17
N ILE A 121 -13.06 -12.76 12.21
CA ILE A 121 -12.79 -12.17 10.91
C ILE A 121 -14.08 -12.12 10.08
N ALA A 122 -14.35 -10.96 9.47
CA ALA A 122 -15.52 -10.70 8.65
C ALA A 122 -15.14 -9.95 7.37
N PHE A 123 -15.99 -10.04 6.36
CA PHE A 123 -15.86 -9.29 5.12
C PHE A 123 -17.14 -8.52 4.78
N SER A 124 -17.01 -7.54 3.90
CA SER A 124 -18.10 -6.75 3.31
C SER A 124 -17.85 -6.55 1.81
N ASP A 125 -18.87 -6.75 0.99
CA ASP A 125 -18.91 -6.51 -0.46
C ASP A 125 -19.75 -5.27 -0.83
N ASP A 126 -20.20 -4.52 0.16
CA ASP A 126 -21.09 -3.36 0.05
C ASP A 126 -20.54 -2.14 0.78
N TYR A 127 -19.21 -2.01 0.78
CA TYR A 127 -18.48 -0.87 1.36
C TYR A 127 -18.84 -0.60 2.83
N GLY A 128 -19.04 -1.67 3.60
CA GLY A 128 -19.26 -1.66 5.04
C GLY A 128 -20.71 -1.50 5.48
N ASP A 129 -21.69 -1.53 4.57
CA ASP A 129 -23.13 -1.51 4.93
C ASP A 129 -23.55 -2.80 5.66
N THR A 130 -23.04 -3.95 5.22
CA THR A 130 -23.22 -5.23 5.88
C THR A 130 -21.90 -5.97 6.04
N TRP A 131 -21.83 -6.81 7.08
CA TRP A 131 -20.64 -7.60 7.40
C TRP A 131 -21.03 -9.06 7.58
N THR A 132 -20.32 -9.95 6.90
CA THR A 132 -20.50 -11.40 7.00
C THR A 132 -19.30 -12.02 7.71
N LEU A 133 -19.56 -12.72 8.83
CA LEU A 133 -18.54 -13.49 9.53
C LEU A 133 -18.05 -14.65 8.67
N MET A 134 -16.74 -14.78 8.52
CA MET A 134 -16.13 -15.95 7.91
C MET A 134 -16.09 -17.13 8.88
N SER A 135 -15.92 -18.33 8.35
CA SER A 135 -15.43 -19.45 9.14
C SER A 135 -14.02 -19.09 9.64
N GLN A 136 -13.77 -19.25 10.95
CA GLN A 136 -12.54 -18.77 11.57
C GLN A 136 -11.38 -19.75 11.34
N PRO A 137 -10.14 -19.25 11.19
CA PRO A 137 -8.96 -20.10 11.10
C PRO A 137 -8.79 -20.94 12.38
N PRO A 138 -8.06 -22.07 12.33
CA PRO A 138 -7.72 -22.86 13.51
C PRO A 138 -6.62 -22.20 14.35
N LEU A 139 -6.72 -20.89 14.59
CA LEU A 139 -5.83 -20.08 15.42
C LEU A 139 -6.53 -19.70 16.73
N GLU A 140 -5.82 -19.80 17.84
CA GLU A 140 -6.27 -19.31 19.14
C GLU A 140 -5.53 -18.02 19.50
N GLY A 141 -6.24 -16.99 19.99
CA GLY A 141 -5.63 -15.76 20.49
C GLY A 141 -6.03 -14.50 19.73
N TYR A 142 -5.18 -13.47 19.80
CA TYR A 142 -5.37 -12.21 19.09
C TYR A 142 -5.01 -12.37 17.61
N LEU A 143 -6.03 -12.37 16.76
CA LEU A 143 -5.89 -12.47 15.30
C LEU A 143 -5.51 -11.12 14.70
N ASN A 144 -4.64 -11.15 13.68
CA ASN A 144 -4.33 -10.01 12.82
C ASN A 144 -4.58 -10.38 11.35
N ILE A 145 -4.73 -9.37 10.48
CA ILE A 145 -4.84 -9.52 9.02
C ILE A 145 -3.62 -8.80 8.40
N PRO A 146 -2.46 -9.48 8.29
CA PRO A 146 -1.24 -8.84 7.83
C PRO A 146 -1.30 -8.45 6.36
N PHE A 147 -1.99 -9.22 5.52
CA PHE A 147 -2.04 -9.01 4.08
C PHE A 147 -3.33 -9.54 3.45
N VAL A 148 -3.83 -8.83 2.44
CA VAL A 148 -4.96 -9.22 1.61
C VAL A 148 -4.67 -8.76 0.19
N ASP A 149 -4.78 -9.66 -0.77
CA ASP A 149 -4.82 -9.35 -2.21
C ASP A 149 -6.08 -9.97 -2.85
N ASP A 150 -6.16 -9.93 -4.17
CA ASP A 150 -7.27 -10.53 -4.92
C ASP A 150 -7.26 -12.07 -4.89
N ASN A 151 -6.12 -12.68 -4.53
CA ASN A 151 -5.98 -14.14 -4.51
C ASN A 151 -6.29 -14.71 -3.12
N TYR A 152 -5.82 -14.08 -2.05
CA TYR A 152 -5.79 -14.62 -0.70
C TYR A 152 -5.97 -13.55 0.38
N ILE A 153 -6.64 -13.98 1.46
CA ILE A 153 -6.64 -13.28 2.75
C ILE A 153 -5.68 -14.02 3.67
N TYR A 154 -4.66 -13.33 4.19
CA TYR A 154 -3.72 -13.87 5.16
C TYR A 154 -4.08 -13.38 6.56
N VAL A 155 -3.94 -14.27 7.53
CA VAL A 155 -4.27 -14.04 8.93
C VAL A 155 -3.20 -14.67 9.80
N ASN A 156 -2.90 -14.05 10.94
CA ASN A 156 -1.93 -14.63 11.87
C ASN A 156 -2.30 -14.44 13.34
N HIS A 157 -1.80 -15.35 14.16
CA HIS A 157 -1.62 -15.14 15.59
C HIS A 157 -0.16 -15.47 15.94
N GLY A 158 0.55 -14.52 16.56
CA GLY A 158 2.00 -14.63 16.71
C GLY A 158 2.67 -14.77 15.34
N CYS A 159 3.41 -15.86 15.14
CA CYS A 159 4.06 -16.15 13.85
C CYS A 159 3.34 -17.21 13.01
N ASN A 160 2.24 -17.78 13.49
CA ASN A 160 1.48 -18.76 12.72
C ASN A 160 0.63 -18.03 11.69
N ILE A 161 0.87 -18.32 10.40
CA ILE A 161 0.21 -17.68 9.28
C ILE A 161 -0.72 -18.69 8.62
N TYR A 162 -1.97 -18.29 8.45
CA TYR A 162 -2.96 -19.02 7.66
C TYR A 162 -3.42 -18.15 6.50
N ARG A 163 -3.77 -18.78 5.38
CA ARG A 163 -4.40 -18.08 4.25
C ARG A 163 -5.69 -18.76 3.82
N THR A 164 -6.55 -18.01 3.13
CA THR A 164 -7.76 -18.52 2.48
C THR A 164 -8.02 -17.77 1.17
N ASN A 165 -8.52 -18.48 0.16
CA ASN A 165 -9.07 -17.90 -1.08
C ASN A 165 -10.57 -18.18 -1.23
N SER A 166 -11.21 -18.68 -0.17
CA SER A 166 -12.58 -19.20 -0.19
C SER A 166 -13.43 -18.56 0.92
N MET A 167 -13.12 -17.32 1.31
CA MET A 167 -13.77 -16.61 2.41
C MET A 167 -13.83 -17.41 3.71
N GLY A 168 -12.74 -18.12 4.00
CA GLY A 168 -12.56 -18.90 5.21
C GLY A 168 -13.23 -20.28 5.20
N GLU A 169 -13.88 -20.71 4.11
CA GLU A 169 -14.39 -22.09 4.00
C GLU A 169 -13.28 -23.12 4.22
N ASP A 170 -12.10 -22.88 3.63
CA ASP A 170 -10.88 -23.63 3.83
C ASP A 170 -9.75 -22.69 4.26
N TRP A 171 -8.97 -23.11 5.26
CA TRP A 171 -7.80 -22.40 5.76
C TRP A 171 -6.57 -23.29 5.63
N GLU A 172 -5.53 -22.74 5.02
CA GLU A 172 -4.25 -23.44 4.82
C GLU A 172 -3.19 -22.83 5.75
N ASP A 173 -2.49 -23.67 6.50
CA ASP A 173 -1.31 -23.25 7.29
C ASP A 173 -0.13 -23.06 6.35
N VAL A 174 0.34 -21.81 6.26
CA VAL A 174 1.45 -21.41 5.40
C VAL A 174 2.63 -20.89 6.22
N THR A 175 2.69 -21.23 7.51
CA THR A 175 3.81 -20.84 8.38
C THR A 175 5.14 -21.43 7.89
N GLY A 176 5.12 -22.69 7.42
CA GLY A 176 6.28 -23.33 6.78
C GLY A 176 7.54 -23.30 7.65
N VAL A 177 8.63 -22.75 7.10
CA VAL A 177 9.94 -22.65 7.78
C VAL A 177 10.14 -21.33 8.54
N LEU A 178 9.16 -20.43 8.54
CA LEU A 178 9.30 -19.07 9.05
C LEU A 178 9.63 -19.03 10.55
N ASP A 179 9.08 -19.95 11.33
CA ASP A 179 9.28 -20.05 12.79
C ASP A 179 10.47 -20.94 13.18
N ASP A 180 10.93 -21.82 12.27
CA ASP A 180 12.12 -22.66 12.42
C ASP A 180 13.42 -21.90 12.17
N ILE A 181 13.39 -20.91 11.27
CA ILE A 181 14.56 -20.17 10.81
C ILE A 181 14.71 -18.89 11.66
N GLY A 182 14.95 -19.06 12.96
CA GLY A 182 15.16 -17.97 13.92
C GLY A 182 16.31 -18.21 14.92
N PRO A 183 16.47 -17.33 15.94
CA PRO A 183 17.35 -17.61 17.08
C PRO A 183 16.99 -18.95 17.76
N PRO A 184 17.97 -19.65 18.36
CA PRO A 184 17.69 -20.91 19.04
C PRO A 184 16.87 -20.69 20.33
N GLU A 185 16.26 -21.78 20.79
CA GLU A 185 15.60 -21.86 22.11
C GLU A 185 16.43 -21.19 23.23
N PRO A 186 15.79 -20.43 24.15
CA PRO A 186 14.34 -20.34 24.40
C PRO A 186 13.60 -19.25 23.61
N TYR A 187 14.21 -18.69 22.56
CA TYR A 187 13.65 -17.56 21.83
C TYR A 187 12.78 -18.03 20.66
N GLY A 188 11.46 -18.09 20.87
CA GLY A 188 10.49 -18.38 19.82
C GLY A 188 10.12 -17.16 18.99
N CYS A 189 9.60 -17.42 17.78
CA CYS A 189 9.05 -16.36 16.93
C CYS A 189 7.86 -15.69 17.63
N THR A 190 7.83 -14.36 17.60
CA THR A 190 6.88 -13.55 18.38
C THR A 190 5.76 -12.96 17.54
N SER A 191 6.08 -12.41 16.36
CA SER A 191 5.06 -11.82 15.48
C SER A 191 5.51 -11.81 14.02
N VAL A 192 4.55 -11.85 13.12
CA VAL A 192 4.69 -11.23 11.78
C VAL A 192 4.56 -9.72 11.96
N LEU A 193 5.51 -8.92 11.44
CA LEU A 193 5.46 -7.45 11.54
C LEU A 193 4.87 -6.80 10.29
N ALA A 194 5.18 -7.34 9.12
CA ALA A 194 4.71 -6.84 7.84
C ALA A 194 4.69 -7.96 6.82
N MET A 195 3.76 -7.89 5.88
CA MET A 195 3.69 -8.74 4.71
C MET A 195 3.32 -7.88 3.51
N GLU A 196 3.93 -8.18 2.36
CA GLU A 196 3.81 -7.34 1.18
C GLU A 196 4.09 -8.13 -0.10
N MET A 197 3.46 -7.79 -1.24
CA MET A 197 3.64 -8.49 -2.52
C MET A 197 4.47 -7.66 -3.50
N VAL A 198 5.72 -8.08 -3.76
CA VAL A 198 6.63 -7.37 -4.67
C VAL A 198 6.79 -8.20 -5.94
N GLY A 199 6.28 -7.69 -7.06
CA GLY A 199 6.15 -8.49 -8.28
C GLY A 199 5.29 -9.73 -8.03
N ASP A 200 5.85 -10.92 -8.24
CA ASP A 200 5.20 -12.22 -7.98
C ASP A 200 5.63 -12.88 -6.65
N LYS A 201 6.34 -12.14 -5.78
CA LYS A 201 6.90 -12.66 -4.53
C LYS A 201 6.18 -12.09 -3.32
N LEU A 202 5.67 -12.98 -2.48
CA LEU A 202 5.15 -12.62 -1.17
C LEU A 202 6.28 -12.47 -0.18
N ILE A 203 6.42 -11.30 0.42
CA ILE A 203 7.43 -11.00 1.43
C ILE A 203 6.79 -11.08 2.82
N ALA A 204 7.49 -11.68 3.77
CA ALA A 204 7.11 -11.68 5.18
C ALA A 204 8.28 -11.22 6.05
N SER A 205 8.01 -10.25 6.92
CA SER A 205 8.93 -9.84 7.98
C SER A 205 8.55 -10.50 9.30
N MET A 206 9.45 -11.33 9.80
CA MET A 206 9.27 -12.09 11.03
C MET A 206 10.08 -11.45 12.17
N TYR A 207 9.51 -11.47 13.38
CA TYR A 207 10.11 -10.86 14.57
C TYR A 207 10.25 -11.85 15.72
N TRP A 208 11.41 -11.80 16.37
CA TRP A 208 11.76 -12.50 17.60
C TRP A 208 12.12 -11.49 18.69
N TYR A 209 12.10 -11.94 19.94
CA TYR A 209 12.44 -11.12 21.08
C TYR A 209 13.80 -10.38 20.91
N GLY A 210 13.84 -9.13 21.36
CA GLY A 210 15.09 -8.37 21.49
C GLY A 210 15.50 -7.60 20.24
N GLY A 211 14.55 -7.27 19.35
CA GLY A 211 14.83 -6.50 18.13
C GLY A 211 15.38 -7.34 16.98
N VAL A 212 15.35 -8.67 17.10
CA VAL A 212 15.83 -9.59 16.06
C VAL A 212 14.68 -9.87 15.09
N GLY A 213 14.97 -9.82 13.80
CA GLY A 213 14.04 -10.23 12.75
C GLY A 213 14.72 -10.91 11.59
N ARG A 214 13.90 -11.36 10.64
CA ARG A 214 14.31 -11.89 9.33
C ARG A 214 13.25 -11.58 8.28
N LEU A 215 13.71 -11.41 7.06
CA LEU A 215 12.87 -11.34 5.88
C LEU A 215 12.85 -12.70 5.17
N PHE A 216 11.68 -13.04 4.64
CA PHE A 216 11.48 -14.22 3.80
C PHE A 216 10.69 -13.82 2.58
N TYR A 217 10.87 -14.55 1.48
CA TYR A 217 9.99 -14.48 0.33
C TYR A 217 9.40 -15.85 -0.02
N SER A 218 8.30 -15.80 -0.76
CA SER A 218 7.65 -16.96 -1.34
C SER A 218 7.24 -16.64 -2.78
N GLU A 219 7.56 -17.53 -3.71
CA GLU A 219 7.13 -17.45 -5.13
C GLU A 219 5.77 -18.14 -5.39
N ASN A 220 5.16 -18.71 -4.35
CA ASN A 220 3.95 -19.54 -4.45
C ASN A 220 2.96 -19.22 -3.32
N TYR A 221 2.81 -17.93 -3.03
CA TYR A 221 1.82 -17.40 -2.09
C TYR A 221 1.89 -17.99 -0.65
N GLY A 222 3.02 -18.58 -0.25
CA GLY A 222 3.25 -19.12 1.09
C GLY A 222 3.31 -20.65 1.17
N ASP A 223 3.19 -21.38 0.06
CA ASP A 223 3.37 -22.84 0.07
C ASP A 223 4.80 -23.23 0.50
N ALA A 224 5.79 -22.42 0.11
CA ALA A 224 7.17 -22.56 0.53
C ALA A 224 7.83 -21.18 0.69
N TRP A 225 8.69 -21.06 1.69
CA TRP A 225 9.40 -19.82 2.00
C TRP A 225 10.91 -20.02 1.86
N GLU A 226 11.56 -19.01 1.33
CA GLU A 226 13.02 -18.87 1.27
C GLU A 226 13.43 -17.65 2.10
N TRP A 227 14.51 -17.78 2.87
CA TRP A 227 15.03 -16.67 3.67
C TRP A 227 15.77 -15.67 2.78
N ILE A 228 15.79 -14.39 3.18
CA ILE A 228 16.66 -13.39 2.55
C ILE A 228 17.86 -13.17 3.48
N ASP A 229 18.94 -13.90 3.24
CA ASP A 229 20.16 -13.85 4.07
C ASP A 229 21.14 -12.74 3.68
N THR A 230 20.77 -11.92 2.71
CA THR A 230 21.54 -10.80 2.17
C THR A 230 21.16 -9.45 2.77
N PHE A 231 20.10 -9.39 3.60
CA PHE A 231 19.62 -8.15 4.18
C PHE A 231 20.71 -7.49 5.05
N PRO A 232 21.11 -6.23 4.78
CA PRO A 232 22.36 -5.69 5.30
C PRO A 232 22.30 -5.24 6.77
N SER A 233 21.10 -5.09 7.35
CA SER A 233 20.93 -4.58 8.71
C SER A 233 21.05 -5.70 9.75
N GLN A 234 22.25 -5.87 10.30
CA GLN A 234 22.57 -6.95 11.22
C GLN A 234 22.25 -6.59 12.68
N SER A 235 21.64 -7.52 13.41
CA SER A 235 21.33 -7.29 14.83
C SER A 235 22.60 -7.19 15.67
N GLY A 236 22.62 -6.22 16.60
CA GLY A 236 23.69 -6.11 17.60
C GLY A 236 23.81 -7.32 18.55
N SER A 237 22.82 -8.22 18.55
CA SER A 237 22.88 -9.50 19.27
C SER A 237 23.84 -10.52 18.63
N GLY A 238 24.25 -10.29 17.38
CA GLY A 238 25.01 -11.26 16.58
C GLY A 238 24.18 -12.44 16.07
N MET A 239 22.85 -12.37 16.20
CA MET A 239 21.90 -13.37 15.71
C MET A 239 20.83 -12.69 14.86
N GLY A 240 20.76 -13.07 13.58
CA GLY A 240 19.79 -12.55 12.63
C GLY A 240 19.96 -11.06 12.34
N ASP A 241 18.91 -10.50 11.79
CA ASP A 241 18.88 -9.13 11.32
C ASP A 241 18.17 -8.24 12.33
N ASN A 242 18.28 -6.94 12.18
CA ASN A 242 17.37 -6.04 12.86
C ASN A 242 15.96 -6.22 12.28
N ASN A 243 14.96 -6.14 13.16
CA ASN A 243 13.59 -6.35 12.73
C ASN A 243 13.11 -5.26 11.76
N VAL A 244 12.52 -5.70 10.66
CA VAL A 244 11.88 -4.85 9.65
C VAL A 244 10.42 -4.67 10.04
N ASN A 245 10.03 -3.44 10.37
CA ASN A 245 8.69 -3.16 10.87
C ASN A 245 7.74 -2.65 9.78
N ALA A 246 8.28 -2.03 8.74
CA ALA A 246 7.50 -1.52 7.62
C ALA A 246 8.08 -2.07 6.31
N LEU A 247 7.20 -2.56 5.45
CA LEU A 247 7.48 -2.88 4.06
C LEU A 247 6.64 -1.94 3.18
N ALA A 248 7.15 -1.60 2.01
CA ALA A 248 6.40 -0.91 0.96
C ALA A 248 6.94 -1.34 -0.41
N ILE A 249 6.11 -1.14 -1.44
CA ILE A 249 6.48 -1.40 -2.83
C ILE A 249 6.50 -0.08 -3.58
N VAL A 250 7.47 0.05 -4.48
CA VAL A 250 7.47 1.05 -5.55
C VAL A 250 7.97 0.37 -6.81
N SER A 251 7.12 0.26 -7.83
CA SER A 251 7.44 -0.53 -9.04
C SER A 251 7.80 -1.98 -8.65
N ASP A 252 8.91 -2.53 -9.15
CA ASP A 252 9.46 -3.84 -8.80
C ASP A 252 10.38 -3.84 -7.55
N TYR A 253 10.48 -2.71 -6.84
CA TYR A 253 11.35 -2.57 -5.69
C TYR A 253 10.63 -2.79 -4.36
N LEU A 254 11.24 -3.58 -3.49
CA LEU A 254 10.90 -3.69 -2.08
C LEU A 254 11.65 -2.62 -1.28
N PHE A 255 10.92 -1.88 -0.46
CA PHE A 255 11.46 -1.01 0.59
C PHE A 255 11.27 -1.65 1.96
N ALA A 256 12.34 -1.74 2.75
CA ALA A 256 12.38 -2.39 4.06
C ALA A 256 12.87 -1.42 5.14
N GLY A 257 11.93 -0.93 5.97
CA GLY A 257 12.20 0.00 7.08
C GLY A 257 12.40 -0.73 8.40
N THR A 258 13.57 -0.56 9.02
CA THR A 258 13.86 -1.19 10.32
C THR A 258 13.21 -0.43 11.48
N ALA A 259 12.94 -1.13 12.59
CA ALA A 259 12.51 -0.49 13.84
C ALA A 259 13.68 -0.27 14.81
N THR A 260 14.77 0.32 14.31
CA THR A 260 15.97 0.57 15.12
C THR A 260 16.42 2.02 15.07
N SER A 261 17.39 2.36 15.93
CA SER A 261 18.10 3.63 15.88
C SER A 261 19.49 3.50 15.24
N GLN A 262 19.79 2.35 14.64
CA GLN A 262 21.12 2.05 14.09
C GLN A 262 21.10 2.14 12.58
N ASP A 263 20.10 1.53 11.98
CA ASP A 263 19.86 1.50 10.54
C ASP A 263 18.45 2.03 10.25
N GLY A 264 18.21 2.47 9.03
CA GLY A 264 16.92 3.03 8.63
C GLY A 264 16.21 2.20 7.57
N LEU A 265 16.27 2.69 6.34
CA LEU A 265 15.59 2.15 5.18
C LEU A 265 16.60 1.55 4.20
N PHE A 266 16.27 0.37 3.70
CA PHE A 266 16.96 -0.24 2.57
C PHE A 266 15.96 -0.59 1.49
N TYR A 267 16.43 -0.68 0.24
CA TYR A 267 15.58 -1.16 -0.85
C TYR A 267 16.36 -2.03 -1.84
N THR A 268 15.63 -2.86 -2.58
CA THR A 268 16.16 -3.84 -3.54
C THR A 268 15.08 -4.25 -4.54
N ASN A 269 15.46 -4.69 -5.74
CA ASN A 269 14.58 -5.39 -6.70
C ASN A 269 15.07 -6.80 -7.04
N ASP A 270 16.18 -7.25 -6.45
CA ASP A 270 16.74 -8.59 -6.71
C ASP A 270 16.90 -9.43 -5.44
N PHE A 271 16.59 -8.86 -4.26
CA PHE A 271 16.76 -9.47 -2.94
C PHE A 271 18.19 -9.89 -2.61
N GLU A 272 19.17 -9.41 -3.37
CA GLU A 272 20.59 -9.76 -3.24
C GLU A 272 21.42 -8.51 -2.97
N ASN A 273 21.18 -7.47 -3.76
CA ASN A 273 21.85 -6.18 -3.68
C ASN A 273 20.90 -5.17 -3.03
N TRP A 274 21.31 -4.67 -1.87
CA TRP A 274 20.53 -3.71 -1.08
C TRP A 274 21.19 -2.34 -1.09
N THR A 275 20.38 -1.31 -1.31
CA THR A 275 20.80 0.09 -1.23
C THR A 275 20.25 0.74 0.02
N GLU A 276 21.11 1.38 0.81
CA GLU A 276 20.73 2.18 1.97
C GLU A 276 20.12 3.52 1.53
N TYR A 277 19.01 3.93 2.15
CA TYR A 277 18.25 5.12 1.75
C TYR A 277 17.72 5.95 2.94
N SER A 278 18.51 6.08 4.01
CA SER A 278 18.15 6.82 5.25
C SER A 278 18.89 8.14 5.39
N GLY A 279 19.66 8.56 4.37
CA GLY A 279 20.41 9.80 4.36
C GLY A 279 19.59 11.02 4.80
N GLY A 280 20.12 11.76 5.78
CA GLY A 280 19.47 12.95 6.37
C GLY A 280 18.60 12.66 7.61
N LEU A 281 18.33 11.40 7.94
CA LEU A 281 17.66 11.03 9.19
C LEU A 281 18.65 10.96 10.36
N ASP A 282 18.28 11.59 11.48
CA ASP A 282 19.00 11.44 12.75
C ASP A 282 18.71 10.08 13.40
N THR A 283 19.52 9.69 14.39
CA THR A 283 19.45 8.41 15.12
C THR A 283 18.04 7.99 15.55
N TYR A 284 17.23 8.90 16.11
CA TYR A 284 15.86 8.54 16.51
C TYR A 284 14.91 8.43 15.31
N SER A 285 15.17 9.17 14.24
CA SER A 285 14.39 9.15 13.02
C SER A 285 14.75 7.97 12.10
N LEU A 286 15.69 7.10 12.47
CA LEU A 286 15.99 5.88 11.72
C LEU A 286 14.94 4.78 11.91
N SER A 287 14.09 4.85 12.93
CA SER A 287 13.02 3.87 13.10
C SER A 287 11.84 4.17 12.16
N PHE A 288 11.38 3.15 11.45
CA PHE A 288 10.24 3.19 10.54
C PHE A 288 9.06 2.42 11.13
N ALA A 289 7.94 3.12 11.32
CA ALA A 289 6.68 2.52 11.76
C ALA A 289 5.75 2.22 10.58
N SER A 290 5.77 3.08 9.56
CA SER A 290 5.06 2.92 8.29
C SER A 290 5.88 3.55 7.17
N ILE A 291 5.75 2.99 5.97
CA ILE A 291 6.25 3.54 4.71
C ILE A 291 5.08 3.55 3.73
N ILE A 292 4.86 4.68 3.07
CA ILE A 292 3.93 4.77 1.94
C ILE A 292 4.62 5.52 0.80
N SER A 293 4.10 5.39 -0.41
CA SER A 293 4.63 6.04 -1.60
C SER A 293 3.52 6.78 -2.35
N THR A 294 3.90 7.89 -2.99
CA THR A 294 3.18 8.45 -4.14
C THR A 294 4.03 8.18 -5.39
N ASN A 295 3.69 8.79 -6.53
CA ASN A 295 4.51 8.67 -7.75
C ASN A 295 5.79 9.52 -7.70
N ASP A 296 6.00 10.29 -6.65
CA ASP A 296 7.14 11.22 -6.57
C ASP A 296 7.94 11.04 -5.28
N PHE A 297 7.27 10.64 -4.20
CA PHE A 297 7.85 10.65 -2.86
C PHE A 297 7.55 9.37 -2.10
N LEU A 298 8.52 8.96 -1.29
CA LEU A 298 8.32 8.09 -0.13
C LEU A 298 7.96 8.95 1.07
N PHE A 299 7.06 8.45 1.92
CA PHE A 299 6.73 9.04 3.21
C PHE A 299 6.94 8.01 4.30
N LYS A 300 7.33 8.48 5.48
CA LYS A 300 7.52 7.60 6.63
C LYS A 300 7.07 8.23 7.94
N THR A 301 6.59 7.37 8.82
CA THR A 301 6.40 7.66 10.25
C THR A 301 7.33 6.78 11.08
N GLY A 302 7.44 7.04 12.38
CA GLY A 302 8.21 6.20 13.31
C GLY A 302 9.45 6.89 13.89
N GLY A 303 9.84 6.42 15.07
CA GLY A 303 10.97 6.92 15.85
C GLY A 303 10.75 8.28 16.52
N THR A 304 10.00 9.18 15.87
CA THR A 304 9.60 10.49 16.38
C THR A 304 8.13 10.77 16.01
N VAL A 305 7.60 11.91 16.47
CA VAL A 305 6.26 12.40 16.10
C VAL A 305 6.20 13.03 14.70
N SER A 306 7.36 13.25 14.06
CA SER A 306 7.44 13.87 12.74
C SER A 306 7.16 12.85 11.64
N VAL A 307 6.47 13.32 10.60
CA VAL A 307 6.37 12.61 9.32
C VAL A 307 7.45 13.15 8.40
N PHE A 308 8.17 12.27 7.73
CA PHE A 308 9.20 12.66 6.77
C PHE A 308 8.80 12.24 5.37
N ARG A 309 9.27 12.97 4.37
CA ARG A 309 9.25 12.56 2.97
C ARG A 309 10.64 12.58 2.36
N ALA A 310 10.86 11.79 1.32
CA ALA A 310 12.04 11.81 0.47
C ALA A 310 11.62 11.50 -0.98
N PRO A 311 12.30 12.04 -2.01
CA PRO A 311 12.01 11.66 -3.38
C PRO A 311 12.25 10.16 -3.58
N ILE A 312 11.47 9.54 -4.47
CA ILE A 312 11.75 8.19 -4.96
C ILE A 312 13.16 8.20 -5.60
N PRO A 313 13.99 7.17 -5.37
CA PRO A 313 15.32 7.09 -5.99
C PRO A 313 15.24 7.23 -7.52
N ASP A 314 16.09 8.07 -8.10
CA ASP A 314 16.09 8.40 -9.55
C ASP A 314 16.28 7.16 -10.44
N GLU A 315 16.87 6.09 -9.91
CA GLU A 315 17.06 4.82 -10.61
C GLU A 315 15.82 3.93 -10.70
N ILE A 316 14.76 4.24 -9.93
CA ILE A 316 13.50 3.51 -9.97
C ILE A 316 12.63 4.17 -11.02
N GLU A 317 12.55 3.53 -12.19
CA GLU A 317 11.61 3.91 -13.23
C GLU A 317 10.19 3.54 -12.77
N LEU A 318 9.35 4.55 -12.59
CA LEU A 318 7.96 4.37 -12.22
C LEU A 318 7.13 4.14 -13.47
N GLU A 319 6.30 3.10 -13.40
CA GLU A 319 5.27 2.86 -14.39
C GLU A 319 4.38 4.10 -14.54
N THR A 320 4.44 4.71 -15.71
CA THR A 320 3.62 5.88 -16.05
C THR A 320 2.51 5.47 -17.01
N THR A 321 1.29 5.94 -16.74
CA THR A 321 0.17 5.80 -17.67
C THR A 321 0.06 7.05 -18.54
N TRP A 322 0.25 6.88 -19.85
CA TRP A 322 0.15 7.91 -20.87
C TRP A 322 -1.19 7.81 -21.61
N TYR A 323 -1.95 8.89 -21.64
CA TYR A 323 -3.22 8.96 -22.35
C TYR A 323 -3.06 9.57 -23.74
N VAL A 324 -3.74 8.97 -24.71
CA VAL A 324 -3.73 9.38 -26.11
C VAL A 324 -5.15 9.56 -26.62
N SER A 325 -5.44 10.64 -27.34
CA SER A 325 -6.75 10.90 -27.96
C SER A 325 -6.58 11.34 -29.40
N PRO A 326 -7.48 11.00 -30.34
CA PRO A 326 -7.43 11.56 -31.69
C PRO A 326 -7.62 13.09 -31.71
N ASP A 327 -8.23 13.65 -30.67
CA ASP A 327 -8.39 15.09 -30.46
C ASP A 327 -7.26 15.72 -29.61
N GLY A 328 -6.27 14.91 -29.18
CA GLY A 328 -5.11 15.33 -28.40
C GLY A 328 -4.04 16.05 -29.22
N SER A 329 -2.87 16.30 -28.62
CA SER A 329 -1.79 17.04 -29.28
C SER A 329 -0.40 16.57 -28.84
N ASP A 330 0.43 16.10 -29.78
CA ASP A 330 1.84 15.77 -29.51
C ASP A 330 2.73 17.02 -29.31
N ALA A 331 2.21 18.21 -29.64
CA ALA A 331 2.95 19.46 -29.52
C ALA A 331 2.70 20.19 -28.20
N THR A 332 1.52 19.98 -27.59
CA THR A 332 1.08 20.72 -26.41
C THR A 332 0.51 19.84 -25.31
N GLY A 333 0.01 18.65 -25.65
CA GLY A 333 -0.47 17.67 -24.68
C GLY A 333 0.69 17.17 -23.83
N ASN A 334 0.41 16.88 -22.57
CA ASN A 334 1.38 16.36 -21.61
C ASN A 334 1.19 14.86 -21.34
N GLY A 335 0.23 14.22 -22.03
CA GLY A 335 -0.03 12.79 -21.91
C GLY A 335 -0.84 12.39 -20.67
N THR A 336 -1.38 13.35 -19.92
CA THR A 336 -2.39 13.08 -18.89
C THR A 336 -3.76 12.89 -19.50
N GLU A 337 -4.70 12.29 -18.76
CA GLU A 337 -6.08 12.08 -19.26
C GLU A 337 -6.77 13.40 -19.68
N ASN A 338 -6.48 14.50 -18.95
CA ASN A 338 -7.06 15.81 -19.21
C ASN A 338 -6.38 16.58 -20.36
N ASP A 339 -5.15 16.22 -20.74
CA ASP A 339 -4.40 16.86 -21.82
C ASP A 339 -3.55 15.82 -22.59
N PRO A 340 -4.22 14.90 -23.32
CA PRO A 340 -3.60 13.70 -23.88
C PRO A 340 -2.71 14.02 -25.09
N PHE A 341 -1.80 13.09 -25.38
CA PHE A 341 -1.06 13.11 -26.65
C PHE A 341 -1.99 12.86 -27.84
N GLY A 342 -1.57 13.29 -29.03
CA GLY A 342 -2.36 13.19 -30.26
C GLY A 342 -2.15 11.88 -31.01
N THR A 343 -1.03 11.18 -30.79
CA THR A 343 -0.72 9.92 -31.47
C THR A 343 -0.19 8.84 -30.51
N ILE A 344 -0.53 7.59 -30.80
CA ILE A 344 -0.08 6.42 -30.02
C ILE A 344 1.44 6.27 -30.18
N GLN A 345 1.98 6.47 -31.39
CA GLN A 345 3.41 6.39 -31.60
C GLN A 345 4.18 7.45 -30.80
N HIS A 346 3.64 8.67 -30.63
CA HIS A 346 4.30 9.68 -29.78
C HIS A 346 4.36 9.23 -28.33
N ALA A 347 3.25 8.70 -27.79
CA ALA A 347 3.23 8.16 -26.43
C ALA A 347 4.26 7.03 -26.28
N ILE A 348 4.28 6.04 -27.18
CA ILE A 348 5.28 4.96 -27.20
C ILE A 348 6.71 5.52 -27.20
N ASN A 349 6.98 6.57 -27.98
CA ASN A 349 8.31 7.17 -28.06
C ASN A 349 8.74 7.82 -26.74
N VAL A 350 7.80 8.42 -26.00
CA VAL A 350 8.02 9.07 -24.70
C VAL A 350 8.12 8.04 -23.56
N SER A 351 7.39 6.92 -23.65
CA SER A 351 7.32 5.92 -22.60
C SER A 351 8.66 5.25 -22.23
N ALA A 352 8.85 4.92 -20.96
CA ALA A 352 9.87 4.00 -20.48
C ALA A 352 9.37 2.54 -20.57
N ASN A 353 10.24 1.55 -20.35
CA ASN A 353 9.78 0.17 -20.18
C ASN A 353 8.94 0.08 -18.89
N GLY A 354 7.87 -0.70 -18.91
CA GLY A 354 6.89 -0.83 -17.83
C GLY A 354 5.68 0.09 -18.00
N ASP A 355 5.81 1.20 -18.73
CA ASP A 355 4.71 2.16 -18.92
C ASP A 355 3.48 1.56 -19.62
N ILE A 356 2.34 2.20 -19.37
CA ILE A 356 1.08 1.92 -20.05
C ILE A 356 0.73 3.10 -20.96
N VAL A 357 0.30 2.80 -22.18
CA VAL A 357 -0.33 3.77 -23.09
C VAL A 357 -1.82 3.42 -23.19
N VAL A 358 -2.68 4.32 -22.72
CA VAL A 358 -4.14 4.21 -22.78
C VAL A 358 -4.68 5.08 -23.91
N ALA A 359 -5.22 4.44 -24.95
CA ALA A 359 -5.93 5.10 -26.03
C ALA A 359 -7.40 5.34 -25.65
N LEU A 360 -7.83 6.59 -25.61
CA LEU A 360 -9.24 6.97 -25.44
C LEU A 360 -10.08 6.50 -26.66
N PRO A 361 -11.43 6.50 -26.57
CA PRO A 361 -12.29 6.16 -27.70
C PRO A 361 -11.98 6.97 -28.96
N GLY A 362 -11.89 6.28 -30.10
CA GLY A 362 -11.68 6.90 -31.40
C GLY A 362 -10.90 6.05 -32.39
N ILE A 363 -10.61 6.63 -33.56
CA ILE A 363 -9.90 5.96 -34.66
C ILE A 363 -8.51 6.60 -34.81
N TYR A 364 -7.47 5.79 -34.64
CA TYR A 364 -6.07 6.18 -34.75
C TYR A 364 -5.50 5.64 -36.06
N TYR A 365 -5.13 6.52 -36.98
CA TYR A 365 -4.60 6.14 -38.30
C TYR A 365 -3.06 6.03 -38.25
N GLU A 366 -2.55 4.97 -37.64
CA GLU A 366 -1.12 4.83 -37.30
C GLU A 366 -0.57 3.43 -37.57
N GLN A 367 0.70 3.36 -37.94
CA GLN A 367 1.50 2.14 -37.90
C GLN A 367 2.41 2.20 -36.68
N ILE A 368 1.97 1.59 -35.58
CA ILE A 368 2.70 1.64 -34.31
C ILE A 368 3.88 0.68 -34.31
N ASN A 369 4.98 1.11 -33.70
CA ASN A 369 6.19 0.34 -33.48
C ASN A 369 6.67 0.60 -32.05
N PHE A 370 6.83 -0.49 -31.30
CA PHE A 370 7.27 -0.46 -29.90
C PHE A 370 8.77 -0.15 -29.76
N ASP A 371 9.54 -0.18 -30.84
CA ASP A 371 10.99 0.07 -30.85
C ASP A 371 11.78 -0.81 -29.85
N GLY A 372 11.23 -1.99 -29.55
CA GLY A 372 11.80 -2.94 -28.59
C GLY A 372 11.53 -2.61 -27.13
N LYS A 373 10.67 -1.62 -26.83
CA LYS A 373 10.21 -1.31 -25.47
C LYS A 373 9.22 -2.36 -24.97
N ASP A 374 9.34 -2.70 -23.70
CA ASP A 374 8.41 -3.56 -22.97
C ASP A 374 7.35 -2.68 -22.32
N ILE A 375 6.27 -2.38 -23.03
CA ILE A 375 5.18 -1.48 -22.59
C ILE A 375 3.83 -2.10 -22.91
N THR A 376 2.80 -1.67 -22.18
CA THR A 376 1.42 -2.06 -22.44
C THR A 376 0.74 -0.98 -23.26
N VAL A 377 0.12 -1.33 -24.40
CA VAL A 377 -0.75 -0.42 -25.16
C VAL A 377 -2.17 -0.99 -25.15
N GLY A 378 -3.12 -0.25 -24.61
CA GLY A 378 -4.50 -0.69 -24.44
C GLY A 378 -5.52 0.44 -24.60
N SER A 379 -6.80 0.10 -24.66
CA SER A 379 -7.86 1.11 -24.58
C SER A 379 -8.16 1.49 -23.13
N GLN A 380 -9.11 2.41 -22.92
CA GLN A 380 -9.66 2.72 -21.59
C GLN A 380 -10.25 1.51 -20.84
N TYR A 381 -10.41 0.35 -21.49
CA TYR A 381 -10.68 -0.90 -20.79
C TYR A 381 -9.64 -1.18 -19.70
N HIS A 382 -8.38 -0.80 -19.92
CA HIS A 382 -7.29 -1.06 -18.97
C HIS A 382 -7.52 -0.37 -17.61
N THR A 383 -8.09 0.83 -17.60
CA THR A 383 -8.32 1.61 -16.37
C THR A 383 -9.74 1.48 -15.82
N THR A 384 -10.71 1.06 -16.64
CA THR A 384 -12.13 1.03 -16.26
C THR A 384 -12.73 -0.37 -16.14
N GLY A 385 -12.12 -1.38 -16.77
CA GLY A 385 -12.70 -2.72 -16.92
C GLY A 385 -13.94 -2.79 -17.84
N ASP A 386 -14.39 -1.69 -18.44
CA ASP A 386 -15.57 -1.70 -19.30
C ASP A 386 -15.20 -2.12 -20.74
N THR A 387 -15.71 -3.29 -21.13
CA THR A 387 -15.48 -3.88 -22.46
C THR A 387 -15.94 -3.01 -23.63
N VAL A 388 -16.83 -2.03 -23.40
CA VAL A 388 -17.26 -1.09 -24.45
C VAL A 388 -16.07 -0.36 -25.06
N TYR A 389 -15.08 0.03 -24.25
CA TYR A 389 -13.90 0.74 -24.72
C TYR A 389 -12.97 -0.09 -25.60
N ILE A 390 -13.13 -1.41 -25.66
CA ILE A 390 -12.40 -2.25 -26.62
C ILE A 390 -12.94 -2.00 -28.04
N GLU A 391 -14.26 -1.90 -28.18
CA GLU A 391 -14.93 -1.73 -29.47
C GLU A 391 -14.87 -0.27 -29.96
N GLU A 392 -14.78 0.70 -29.04
CA GLU A 392 -14.74 2.13 -29.38
C GLU A 392 -13.34 2.66 -29.72
N THR A 393 -12.29 1.90 -29.47
CA THR A 393 -10.90 2.27 -29.76
C THR A 393 -10.36 1.43 -30.91
N VAL A 394 -10.15 2.07 -32.06
CA VAL A 394 -9.71 1.40 -33.30
C VAL A 394 -8.35 1.93 -33.73
N ILE A 395 -7.37 1.05 -33.85
CA ILE A 395 -6.08 1.35 -34.50
C ILE A 395 -6.15 0.88 -35.94
N ASP A 396 -6.12 1.83 -36.87
CA ASP A 396 -6.16 1.60 -38.31
C ASP A 396 -4.77 1.80 -38.94
N GLY A 397 -4.08 0.69 -39.19
CA GLY A 397 -2.77 0.67 -39.83
C GLY A 397 -2.78 0.82 -41.36
N SER A 398 -3.89 1.27 -41.96
CA SER A 398 -4.03 1.42 -43.42
C SER A 398 -3.47 2.73 -43.98
N SER A 399 -2.97 3.65 -43.14
CA SER A 399 -2.30 4.89 -43.59
C SER A 399 -0.92 4.60 -44.20
N GLU A 400 -0.68 5.15 -45.40
CA GLU A 400 0.57 4.99 -46.20
C GLU A 400 1.81 5.62 -45.56
#